data_AF-A0A150Q8I8-F1
#
_entry.id   AF-A0A150Q8I8-F1
#
_cell.length_a   1.000
_cell.length_b   1.000
_cell.length_c   1.000
_cell.angle_alpha   90.00
_cell.angle_beta   90.00
_cell.angle_gamma   90.00
#
_symmetry.space_group_name_H-M   'P 1'
#
loop_
_entity.id
_entity.type
_entity.pdbx_description
1 polymer ?
#
loop_
_entity_poly.entity_id
_entity_poly.type
_entity_poly.pdbx_seq_one_letter_code
_entity_poly.pdbx_strand_id
1 'polypeptide(L)'
;MQRSVKSLAAALENRPGVETALADLVRALRPEQPRKEGELSGDLPAVPGELKKIAKAFVSLQEARHGADYDPKWRATRKEALRLIEEAEQAFTSWNAIKERKADQAITNLYLLCLFTFRRVRDR
;
A
#
# COMPACT_ATOMS: atom_id res chain seq x y z
N MET A 1 -8.11 -8.37 -19.60
CA MET A 1 -8.44 -8.22 -18.17
C MET A 1 -8.57 -9.56 -17.42
N GLN A 2 -9.18 -10.61 -18.00
CA GLN A 2 -9.40 -11.91 -17.33
C GLN A 2 -8.12 -12.74 -17.02
N ARG A 3 -7.01 -12.53 -17.74
CA ARG A 3 -5.76 -13.28 -17.54
C ARG A 3 -5.04 -12.96 -16.21
N SER A 4 -5.18 -11.74 -15.70
CA SER A 4 -4.51 -11.27 -14.46
C SER A 4 -5.17 -11.84 -13.20
N VAL A 5 -6.49 -12.02 -13.22
CA VAL A 5 -7.25 -12.52 -12.05
C VAL A 5 -7.02 -14.03 -11.83
N LYS A 6 -6.90 -14.81 -12.91
CA LYS A 6 -6.61 -16.26 -12.81
C LYS A 6 -5.21 -16.55 -12.27
N SER A 7 -4.19 -15.77 -12.65
CA SER A 7 -2.84 -15.95 -12.10
C SER A 7 -2.74 -15.51 -10.65
N LEU A 8 -3.54 -14.51 -10.24
CA LEU A 8 -3.63 -14.10 -8.85
C LEU A 8 -4.29 -15.19 -8.00
N ALA A 9 -5.40 -15.78 -8.47
CA ALA A 9 -6.07 -16.88 -7.78
C ALA A 9 -5.15 -18.10 -7.56
N ALA A 10 -4.39 -18.52 -8.57
CA ALA A 10 -3.43 -19.62 -8.45
C ALA A 10 -2.24 -19.30 -7.51
N ALA A 11 -1.84 -18.02 -7.39
CA ALA A 11 -0.81 -17.59 -6.45
C ALA A 11 -1.32 -17.50 -5.00
N LEU A 12 -2.64 -17.40 -4.82
CA LEU A 12 -3.32 -17.29 -3.52
C LEU A 12 -3.66 -18.65 -2.91
N GLU A 13 -3.85 -19.70 -3.72
CA GLU A 13 -4.15 -21.07 -3.27
C GLU A 13 -3.14 -21.65 -2.26
N ASN A 14 -1.91 -21.11 -2.19
CA ASN A 14 -0.87 -21.53 -1.23
C ASN A 14 -0.66 -20.56 -0.04
N ARG A 15 -1.52 -19.55 0.16
CA ARG A 15 -1.38 -18.54 1.23
C ARG A 15 -2.73 -18.18 1.86
N PRO A 16 -3.23 -18.96 2.84
CA PRO A 16 -4.59 -18.80 3.39
C PRO A 16 -4.88 -17.42 4.00
N GLY A 17 -3.87 -16.74 4.54
CA GLY A 17 -4.00 -15.37 5.08
C GLY A 17 -4.28 -14.31 4.00
N VAL A 18 -3.71 -14.47 2.80
CA VAL A 18 -3.86 -13.51 1.69
C VAL A 18 -5.22 -13.66 1.02
N GLU A 19 -5.71 -14.89 0.85
CA GLU A 19 -7.05 -15.15 0.31
C GLU A 19 -8.15 -14.58 1.21
N THR A 20 -8.05 -14.83 2.53
CA THR A 20 -9.01 -14.29 3.51
C THR A 20 -9.04 -12.76 3.49
N ALA A 21 -7.86 -12.13 3.52
CA ALA A 21 -7.75 -10.68 3.48
C ALA A 21 -8.22 -10.08 2.14
N LEU A 22 -8.02 -10.78 1.02
CA LEU A 22 -8.56 -10.35 -0.28
C LEU A 22 -10.10 -10.47 -0.32
N ALA A 23 -10.67 -11.55 0.22
CA ALA A 23 -12.11 -11.73 0.28
C ALA A 23 -12.78 -10.62 1.12
N ASP A 24 -12.18 -10.26 2.25
CA ASP A 24 -12.63 -9.14 3.08
C ASP A 24 -12.50 -7.79 2.35
N LEU A 25 -11.38 -7.56 1.66
CA LEU A 25 -11.17 -6.37 0.85
C LEU A 25 -12.25 -6.24 -0.24
N VAL A 26 -12.51 -7.33 -0.98
CA VAL A 26 -13.54 -7.36 -2.04
C VAL A 26 -14.93 -7.10 -1.47
N ARG A 27 -15.28 -7.73 -0.33
CA ARG A 27 -16.56 -7.49 0.35
C ARG A 27 -16.74 -6.03 0.69
N ALA A 28 -15.70 -5.41 1.23
CA ALA A 28 -15.77 -4.07 1.76
C ALA A 28 -15.53 -2.98 0.68
N LEU A 29 -15.09 -3.34 -0.54
CA LEU A 29 -15.09 -2.45 -1.71
C LEU A 29 -16.42 -2.46 -2.49
N ARG A 30 -17.42 -3.25 -2.08
CA ARG A 30 -18.74 -3.22 -2.71
C ARG A 30 -19.40 -1.85 -2.52
N PRO A 31 -20.02 -1.29 -3.58
CA PRO A 31 -20.59 0.06 -3.57
C PRO A 31 -21.71 0.25 -2.53
N GLU A 32 -22.37 -0.85 -2.14
CA GLU A 32 -23.48 -0.87 -1.18
C GLU A 32 -23.05 -0.69 0.29
N GLN A 33 -21.76 -0.70 0.59
CA GLN A 33 -21.25 -0.54 1.96
C GLN A 33 -20.69 0.85 2.20
N PRO A 34 -20.97 1.48 3.36
CA PRO A 34 -20.36 2.76 3.70
C PRO A 34 -18.83 2.60 3.73
N ARG A 35 -18.09 3.51 3.07
CA ARG A 35 -16.62 3.58 3.15
C ARG A 35 -16.21 3.89 4.58
N LYS A 36 -16.05 2.84 5.39
CA LYS A 36 -15.48 2.94 6.74
C LYS A 36 -14.02 2.53 6.69
N GLU A 37 -13.17 3.25 7.43
CA GLU A 37 -11.88 2.72 7.88
C GLU A 37 -12.15 1.35 8.53
N GLY A 38 -11.45 0.33 8.06
CA GLY A 38 -11.65 -1.04 8.51
C GLY A 38 -10.32 -1.76 8.61
N GLU A 39 -10.20 -2.60 9.62
CA GLU A 39 -9.09 -3.52 9.80
C GLU A 39 -9.40 -4.83 9.06
N LEU A 40 -8.45 -5.32 8.26
CA LEU A 40 -8.58 -6.64 7.66
C LEU A 40 -8.35 -7.71 8.75
N SER A 41 -9.25 -8.69 8.81
CA SER A 41 -9.20 -9.76 9.83
C SER A 41 -8.16 -10.85 9.51
N GLY A 42 -7.63 -10.86 8.29
CA GLY A 42 -6.57 -11.77 7.88
C GLY A 42 -5.20 -11.29 8.34
N ASP A 43 -4.52 -12.09 9.16
CA ASP A 43 -3.11 -11.88 9.46
C ASP A 43 -2.31 -12.12 8.18
N LEU A 44 -1.76 -11.06 7.59
CA LEU A 44 -0.91 -11.22 6.42
C LEU A 44 0.39 -11.93 6.82
N PRO A 45 0.96 -12.76 5.92
CA PRO A 45 2.35 -13.16 6.06
C PRO A 45 3.24 -11.90 6.12
N ALA A 46 4.38 -12.00 6.81
CA ALA A 46 5.25 -10.86 7.12
C ALA A 46 5.41 -9.90 5.93
N VAL A 47 4.92 -8.68 6.09
CA VAL A 47 4.99 -7.66 5.04
C VAL A 47 6.45 -7.23 4.84
N PRO A 48 7.00 -7.29 3.61
CA PRO A 48 8.33 -6.78 3.30
C PRO A 48 8.60 -5.39 3.89
N GLY A 49 9.74 -5.22 4.55
CA GLY A 49 10.10 -3.95 5.18
C GLY A 49 10.15 -2.79 4.16
N GLU A 50 10.54 -3.07 2.93
CA GLU A 50 10.52 -2.15 1.80
C GLU A 50 9.12 -1.62 1.50
N LEU A 51 8.06 -2.45 1.60
CA LEU A 51 6.68 -1.99 1.42
C LEU A 51 6.24 -1.05 2.52
N LYS A 52 6.64 -1.31 3.77
CA LYS A 52 6.35 -0.40 4.89
C LYS A 52 7.03 0.96 4.68
N LYS A 53 8.26 0.97 4.18
CA LYS A 53 8.98 2.21 3.83
C LYS A 53 8.27 2.98 2.72
N ILE A 54 7.82 2.29 1.68
CA ILE A 54 7.05 2.90 0.57
C ILE A 54 5.73 3.49 1.08
N ALA A 55 4.98 2.75 1.91
CA ALA A 55 3.71 3.24 2.45
C ALA A 55 3.90 4.49 3.32
N LYS A 56 4.92 4.48 4.20
CA LYS A 56 5.26 5.65 5.00
C LYS A 56 5.60 6.86 4.13
N ALA A 57 6.50 6.69 3.16
CA ALA A 57 6.89 7.76 2.24
C ALA A 57 5.70 8.28 1.43
N PHE A 58 4.82 7.39 0.97
CA PHE A 58 3.60 7.79 0.26
C PHE A 58 2.73 8.71 1.11
N VAL A 59 2.45 8.34 2.37
CA VAL A 59 1.63 9.18 3.27
C VAL A 59 2.30 10.54 3.50
N SER A 60 3.58 10.55 3.91
CA SER A 60 4.32 11.80 4.16
C SER A 60 4.32 12.74 2.94
N LEU A 61 4.59 12.18 1.75
CA LEU A 61 4.67 12.97 0.52
C LEU A 61 3.30 13.43 0.03
N GLN A 62 2.24 12.64 0.25
CA GLN A 62 0.87 13.07 -0.05
C GLN A 62 0.42 14.20 0.86
N GLU A 63 0.74 14.15 2.15
CA GLU A 63 0.45 15.23 3.10
C GLU A 63 1.21 16.52 2.73
N ALA A 64 2.50 16.40 2.41
CA ALA A 64 3.30 17.54 1.96
C ALA A 64 2.74 18.14 0.65
N ARG A 65 2.36 17.30 -0.31
CA ARG A 65 1.71 17.75 -1.56
C ARG A 65 0.37 18.43 -1.28
N HIS A 66 -0.46 17.86 -0.43
CA HIS A 66 -1.75 18.46 -0.07
C HIS A 66 -1.57 19.84 0.56
N GLY A 67 -0.61 20.00 1.48
CA GLY A 67 -0.26 21.30 2.05
C GLY A 67 0.21 22.28 0.98
N ALA A 68 1.14 21.87 0.11
CA ALA A 68 1.67 22.72 -0.96
C ALA A 68 0.59 23.18 -1.96
N ASP A 69 -0.35 22.30 -2.31
CA ASP A 69 -1.39 22.58 -3.31
C ASP A 69 -2.55 23.39 -2.73
N TYR A 70 -2.94 23.15 -1.47
CA TYR A 70 -4.20 23.63 -0.91
C TYR A 70 -4.08 24.54 0.31
N ASP A 71 -2.96 24.54 1.04
CA ASP A 71 -2.78 25.42 2.19
C ASP A 71 -1.91 26.65 1.81
N PRO A 72 -2.49 27.86 1.69
CA PRO A 72 -1.75 29.07 1.33
C PRO A 72 -0.70 29.47 2.37
N LYS A 73 -0.75 28.93 3.59
CA LYS A 73 0.23 29.14 4.66
C LYS A 73 1.34 28.11 4.66
N TRP A 74 1.22 27.03 3.89
CA TRP A 74 2.23 25.98 3.85
C TRP A 74 3.54 26.52 3.30
N ARG A 75 4.64 26.25 3.99
CA ARG A 75 5.99 26.65 3.59
C ARG A 75 6.93 25.49 3.90
N ALA A 76 7.88 25.26 3.00
CA ALA A 76 9.02 24.40 3.26
C ALA A 76 10.31 25.21 3.10
N THR A 77 11.21 25.06 4.06
CA THR A 77 12.61 25.47 3.90
C THR A 77 13.29 24.60 2.86
N ARG A 78 14.42 25.07 2.32
CA ARG A 78 15.25 24.28 1.39
C ARG A 78 15.62 22.91 1.98
N LYS A 79 15.94 22.86 3.27
CA LYS A 79 16.31 21.61 3.97
C LYS A 79 15.15 20.63 4.02
N GLU A 80 13.94 21.10 4.30
CA GLU A 80 12.73 20.26 4.32
C GLU A 80 12.38 19.76 2.92
N ALA A 81 12.46 20.62 1.91
CA ALA A 81 12.24 20.22 0.52
C ALA A 81 13.23 19.13 0.07
N LEU A 82 14.52 19.29 0.39
CA LEU A 82 15.53 18.26 0.09
C LEU A 82 15.26 16.94 0.81
N ARG A 83 14.79 16.98 2.05
CA ARG A 83 14.41 15.78 2.80
C ARG A 83 13.24 15.05 2.15
N LEU A 84 12.22 15.76 1.66
CA LEU A 84 11.10 15.16 0.95
C LEU A 84 11.55 14.50 -0.36
N ILE A 85 12.49 15.13 -1.08
CA ILE A 85 13.08 14.55 -2.29
C ILE A 85 13.84 13.26 -1.96
N GLU A 86 14.70 13.28 -0.93
CA GLU A 86 15.45 12.10 -0.48
C GLU A 86 14.50 10.95 -0.05
N GLU A 87 13.42 11.26 0.66
CA GLU A 87 12.40 10.28 1.05
C GLU A 87 11.74 9.64 -0.19
N ALA A 88 11.45 10.43 -1.23
CA ALA A 88 10.94 9.90 -2.49
C ALA A 88 11.95 8.99 -3.20
N GLU A 89 13.23 9.39 -3.27
CA GLU A 89 14.30 8.58 -3.87
C GLU A 89 14.48 7.24 -3.17
N GLN A 90 14.43 7.23 -1.83
CA GLN A 90 14.53 6.00 -1.03
C GLN A 90 13.28 5.11 -1.15
N ALA A 91 12.10 5.70 -1.33
CA ALA A 91 10.89 4.95 -1.67
C ALA A 91 11.02 4.26 -3.03
N PHE A 92 11.52 4.96 -4.06
CA PHE A 92 11.76 4.36 -5.38
C PHE A 92 12.83 3.26 -5.34
N THR A 93 13.89 3.46 -4.55
CA THR A 93 14.93 2.44 -4.32
C THR A 93 14.33 1.20 -3.67
N SER A 94 13.51 1.37 -2.64
CA SER A 94 12.79 0.29 -1.96
C SER A 94 11.85 -0.43 -2.93
N TRP A 95 11.14 0.30 -3.79
CA TRP A 95 10.25 -0.28 -4.80
C TRP A 95 11.00 -1.14 -5.82
N ASN A 96 12.10 -0.62 -6.36
CA ASN A 96 12.93 -1.35 -7.31
C ASN A 96 13.48 -2.66 -6.73
N ALA A 97 13.75 -2.71 -5.42
CA ALA A 97 14.22 -3.91 -4.76
C ALA A 97 13.18 -5.03 -4.69
N ILE A 98 11.88 -4.72 -4.74
CA ILE A 98 10.79 -5.68 -4.50
C ILE A 98 9.85 -5.92 -5.69
N LYS A 99 9.76 -4.99 -6.66
CA LYS A 99 8.74 -5.00 -7.72
C LYS A 99 8.75 -6.26 -8.62
N GLU A 100 9.89 -6.93 -8.72
CA GLU A 100 10.09 -8.14 -9.55
C GLU A 100 10.13 -9.44 -8.72
N ARG A 101 10.03 -9.37 -7.39
CA ARG A 101 10.01 -10.55 -6.52
C ARG A 101 8.68 -11.28 -6.66
N LYS A 102 8.60 -12.25 -7.58
CA LYS A 102 7.39 -13.05 -7.83
C LYS A 102 6.83 -13.72 -6.57
N ALA A 103 7.71 -14.16 -5.66
CA ALA A 103 7.32 -14.77 -4.40
C ALA A 103 6.49 -13.83 -3.51
N ASP A 104 6.65 -12.52 -3.61
CA ASP A 104 5.98 -11.56 -2.72
C ASP A 104 4.83 -10.82 -3.42
N GLN A 105 4.59 -11.11 -4.71
CA GLN A 105 3.71 -10.30 -5.56
C GLN A 105 2.26 -10.24 -5.05
N ALA A 106 1.72 -11.34 -4.53
CA ALA A 106 0.36 -11.37 -3.97
C ALA A 106 0.23 -10.49 -2.71
N ILE A 107 1.21 -10.57 -1.80
CA ILE A 107 1.25 -9.76 -0.57
C ILE A 107 1.46 -8.28 -0.93
N THR A 108 2.39 -8.00 -1.84
CA THR A 108 2.64 -6.65 -2.38
C THR A 108 1.38 -6.03 -2.94
N ASN A 109 0.68 -6.72 -3.85
CA ASN A 109 -0.54 -6.19 -4.45
C ASN A 109 -1.63 -5.94 -3.40
N LEU A 110 -1.82 -6.88 -2.47
CA LEU A 110 -2.82 -6.73 -1.42
C LEU A 110 -2.50 -5.55 -0.50
N TYR A 111 -1.24 -5.42 -0.06
CA TYR A 111 -0.80 -4.32 0.78
C TYR A 111 -0.97 -2.96 0.09
N LEU A 112 -0.58 -2.85 -1.20
CA LEU A 112 -0.78 -1.64 -2.00
C LEU A 112 -2.26 -1.29 -2.19
N LEU A 113 -3.12 -2.30 -2.45
CA LEU A 113 -4.56 -2.08 -2.52
C LEU A 113 -5.12 -1.56 -1.20
N CYS A 114 -4.66 -2.07 -0.07
CA CYS A 114 -5.06 -1.57 1.25
C CYS A 114 -4.61 -0.12 1.47
N LEU A 115 -3.36 0.20 1.10
CA LEU A 115 -2.81 1.55 1.17
C LEU A 115 -3.67 2.55 0.37
N PHE A 116 -4.00 2.22 -0.89
CA PHE A 116 -4.77 3.12 -1.75
C PHE A 116 -6.27 3.18 -1.42
N THR A 117 -6.77 2.24 -0.62
CA THR A 117 -8.17 2.22 -0.16
C THR A 117 -8.30 2.69 1.29
N PHE A 118 -7.23 3.23 1.88
CA PHE A 118 -7.19 3.72 3.27
C PHE A 118 -7.63 2.66 4.30
N ARG A 119 -7.26 1.40 4.07
CA ARG A 119 -7.55 0.30 4.99
C ARG A 119 -6.32 -0.12 5.79
N ARG A 120 -6.51 -0.35 7.09
CA ARG A 120 -5.44 -0.83 7.96
C ARG A 120 -5.24 -2.33 7.77
N VAL A 121 -3.99 -2.70 7.62
CA VAL A 121 -3.52 -4.09 7.57
C VAL A 121 -2.83 -4.38 8.89
N ARG A 122 -3.23 -5.46 9.58
CA ARG A 122 -2.52 -5.96 10.75
C ARG A 122 -1.41 -6.90 10.27
N ASP A 123 -0.17 -6.62 10.69
CA ASP A 123 1.02 -7.44 10.41
C ASP A 123 1.34 -8.30 11.64
N ARG A 124 1.83 -9.52 11.43
CA ARG A 124 2.22 -10.46 12.51
C ARG A 124 3.67 -10.31 12.92
#